data_AF-A0A7Y9WJC5-F1
#
_entry.id   AF-A0A7Y9WJC5-F1
#
_cell.length_a   1.000
_cell.length_b   1.000
_cell.length_c   1.000
_cell.angle_alpha   90.00
_cell.angle_beta   90.00
_cell.angle_gamma   90.00
#
_symmetry.space_group_name_H-M   'P 1'
#
loop_
_entity.id
_entity.type
_entity.pdbx_description
1 polymer ?
#
loop_
_entity_poly.entity_id
_entity_poly.type
_entity_poly.pdbx_seq_one_letter_code
_entity_poly.pdbx_strand_id
1 'polypeptide(L)' 'MRALREVLEKTENVGDRFAEEARRIHYNEAPARNIRGVTTPEDAKALVEEGIEVMPLPVPAALKEPLQ' A
#
# COMPACT_ATOMS: atom_id res chain seq x y z
N MET A 1 -6.59 -2.05 -19.36
CA MET A 1 -6.26 -2.04 -17.91
C MET A 1 -5.87 -3.45 -17.41
N ARG A 2 -4.83 -4.11 -17.97
CA ARG A 2 -4.35 -5.41 -17.43
C ARG A 2 -3.45 -5.23 -16.20
N ALA A 3 -2.52 -4.28 -16.27
CA ALA A 3 -1.56 -4.01 -15.19
C ALA A 3 -2.24 -3.66 -13.85
N LEU A 4 -3.26 -2.79 -13.86
CA LEU A 4 -3.99 -2.45 -12.62
C LEU A 4 -4.67 -3.69 -12.01
N ARG A 5 -5.29 -4.53 -12.84
CA ARG A 5 -5.95 -5.77 -12.38
C ARG A 5 -4.94 -6.74 -11.77
N GLU A 6 -3.78 -6.91 -12.39
CA GLU A 6 -2.73 -7.76 -11.83
C GLU A 6 -2.21 -7.25 -10.49
N VAL A 7 -2.04 -5.94 -10.32
CA VAL A 7 -1.68 -5.36 -9.03
C VAL A 7 -2.75 -5.68 -8.00
N LEU A 8 -4.03 -5.48 -8.31
CA LEU A 8 -5.13 -5.74 -7.37
C LEU A 8 -5.25 -7.22 -6.97
N GLU A 9 -4.93 -8.15 -7.88
CA GLU A 9 -5.01 -9.59 -7.66
C GLU A 9 -3.76 -10.16 -6.96
N LYS A 10 -2.59 -9.56 -7.19
CA LYS A 10 -1.30 -10.02 -6.64
C LYS A 10 -0.89 -9.30 -5.35
N THR A 11 -1.72 -8.40 -4.83
CA THR A 11 -1.46 -7.64 -3.60
C THR A 11 -2.58 -7.80 -2.58
N GLU A 12 -2.19 -7.92 -1.32
CA GLU A 12 -3.11 -7.91 -0.20
C GLU A 12 -3.57 -6.47 0.08
N ASN A 13 -4.88 -6.23 0.19
CA ASN A 13 -5.39 -4.92 0.59
C ASN A 13 -5.41 -4.79 2.12
N VAL A 14 -4.49 -4.00 2.66
CA VAL A 14 -4.35 -3.77 4.11
C VAL A 14 -5.07 -2.49 4.58
N GLY A 15 -5.72 -1.76 3.66
CA GLY A 15 -6.51 -0.57 4.00
C GLY A 15 -5.66 0.59 4.52
N ASP A 16 -6.13 1.25 5.56
CA ASP A 16 -5.49 2.38 6.26
C ASP A 16 -4.22 2.02 7.02
N ARG A 17 -4.01 0.72 7.29
CA ARG A 17 -2.80 0.19 7.95
C ARG A 17 -1.60 0.06 7.01
N PHE A 18 -1.65 0.62 5.81
CA PHE A 18 -0.58 0.47 4.82
C PHE A 18 0.79 0.89 5.35
N ALA A 19 0.89 2.04 6.00
CA ALA A 19 2.18 2.52 6.51
C ALA A 19 2.73 1.63 7.63
N GLU A 20 1.87 1.12 8.52
CA GLU A 20 2.27 0.19 9.58
C GLU A 20 2.73 -1.15 9.01
N GLU A 21 1.95 -1.76 8.12
CA GLU A 21 2.29 -3.05 7.52
C GLU A 21 3.55 -2.96 6.66
N ALA A 22 3.76 -1.85 5.93
CA ALA A 22 4.97 -1.62 5.15
C ALA A 22 6.22 -1.60 6.03
N ARG A 23 6.16 -0.89 7.18
CA ARG A 23 7.24 -0.90 8.19
C ARG A 23 7.47 -2.29 8.77
N ARG A 24 6.41 -2.98 9.17
CA ARG A 24 6.52 -4.33 9.74
C ARG A 24 7.18 -5.32 8.77
N ILE A 25 6.85 -5.23 7.48
CA ILE A 25 7.50 -6.05 6.45
C ILE A 25 8.97 -5.64 6.29
N HIS A 26 9.28 -4.34 6.24
CA HIS A 26 10.65 -3.84 6.09
C HIS A 26 11.56 -4.25 7.27
N TYR A 27 11.05 -4.18 8.49
CA TYR A 27 11.77 -4.58 9.71
C TYR A 27 11.73 -6.09 10.00
N ASN A 28 11.18 -6.91 9.09
CA ASN A 28 11.00 -8.36 9.24
C ASN A 28 10.13 -8.79 10.44
N GLU A 29 9.26 -7.91 10.91
CA GLU A 29 8.25 -8.20 11.96
C GLU A 29 6.99 -8.86 11.37
N ALA A 30 6.84 -8.86 10.05
CA ALA A 30 5.80 -9.56 9.33
C ALA A 30 6.37 -10.26 8.08
N PRO A 31 5.74 -11.37 7.61
CA PRO A 31 6.19 -12.05 6.39
C PRO A 31 6.16 -11.13 5.17
N ALA A 32 7.22 -11.21 4.35
CA ALA A 32 7.34 -10.47 3.10
C ALA A 32 6.22 -10.86 2.12
N ARG A 33 5.45 -9.87 1.69
CA ARG A 33 4.34 -10.03 0.74
C ARG A 33 4.01 -8.69 0.09
N ASN A 34 3.37 -8.72 -1.08
CA ASN A 34 2.93 -7.51 -1.76
C ASN A 34 1.68 -6.98 -1.07
N ILE A 35 1.72 -5.74 -0.60
CA ILE A 35 0.59 -5.07 0.05
C ILE A 35 0.17 -3.83 -0.74
N ARG A 36 -1.10 -3.47 -0.64
CA ARG A 36 -1.66 -2.20 -1.09
C ARG A 36 -2.59 -1.65 -0.03
N GLY A 37 -2.75 -0.34 0.00
CA GLY A 37 -3.69 0.31 0.89
C GLY A 37 -3.73 1.80 0.66
N VAL A 38 -4.25 2.51 1.64
CA VAL A 38 -4.34 3.96 1.66
C VAL A 38 -3.50 4.50 2.80
N THR A 39 -2.89 5.65 2.58
CA THR A 39 -2.09 6.35 3.59
C THR A 39 -2.06 7.84 3.26
N THR A 40 -1.63 8.65 4.21
CA THR A 40 -1.49 10.10 4.00
C THR A 40 -0.25 10.41 3.14
N PRO A 41 -0.21 11.54 2.42
CA PRO A 41 1.01 11.98 1.74
C PRO A 41 2.22 12.11 2.67
N GLU A 42 1.98 12.54 3.92
CA GLU A 42 2.99 12.68 4.96
C GLU A 42 3.59 11.33 5.36
N ASP A 43 2.74 10.32 5.61
CA ASP A 43 3.18 8.96 5.91
C ASP A 43 3.89 8.32 4.73
N ALA A 44 3.37 8.47 3.51
CA ALA A 44 4.02 7.96 2.31
C ALA A 44 5.43 8.53 2.14
N LYS A 45 5.61 9.83 2.44
CA LYS A 45 6.92 10.47 2.43
C LYS A 45 7.83 9.91 3.52
N ALA A 46 7.32 9.73 4.74
CA ALA A 46 8.09 9.14 5.85
C ALA A 46 8.59 7.73 5.49
N LEU A 47 7.75 6.91 4.84
CA LEU A 47 8.16 5.58 4.36
C LEU A 47 9.36 5.66 3.40
N VAL A 48 9.33 6.59 2.42
CA VAL A 48 10.45 6.77 1.49
C VAL A 48 11.72 7.25 2.22
N GLU A 49 11.59 8.15 3.19
CA GLU A 49 12.71 8.63 4.02
C GLU A 49 13.31 7.51 4.89
N GLU A 50 12.48 6.57 5.35
CA GLU A 50 12.90 5.34 6.04
C GLU A 50 13.56 4.31 5.10
N GLY A 51 13.51 4.52 3.78
CA GLY A 51 14.04 3.58 2.78
C GLY A 51 13.05 2.49 2.36
N ILE A 52 11.76 2.68 2.66
CA ILE A 52 10.68 1.79 2.25
C ILE A 52 10.14 2.25 0.90
N GLU A 53 10.33 1.43 -0.13
CA GLU A 53 9.83 1.72 -1.47
C GLU A 53 8.30 1.66 -1.53
N VAL A 54 7.68 2.79 -1.88
CA VAL A 54 6.23 2.90 -2.09
C VAL A 54 5.94 3.49 -3.46
N MET A 55 4.88 3.00 -4.10
CA MET A 55 4.45 3.47 -5.42
C MET A 55 3.01 3.99 -5.35
N PRO A 56 2.75 5.24 -5.74
CA PRO A 56 1.38 5.75 -5.81
C PRO A 56 0.61 5.04 -6.93
N LEU A 57 -0.56 4.50 -6.59
CA LEU A 57 -1.46 3.88 -7.55
C LEU A 57 -2.52 4.89 -8.02
N PRO A 58 -2.70 5.11 -9.34
CA PRO A 58 -3.77 5.95 -9.86
C PRO A 58 -5.10 5.21 -9.77
N VAL A 59 -5.69 5.16 -8.58
CA VAL A 59 -7.05 4.67 -8.39
C VAL A 59 -8.05 5.84 -8.55
N PRO A 60 -9.12 5.67 -9.34
CA PRO A 60 -10.23 6.62 -9.35
C PRO A 60 -10.69 6.90 -7.93
N ALA A 61 -10.96 8.16 -7.58
CA ALA A 61 -11.34 8.56 -6.22
C ALA A 61 -12.56 7.76 -5.68
N ALA A 62 -13.42 7.27 -6.58
CA ALA A 62 -14.57 6.41 -6.26
C ALA A 62 -14.22 5.00 -5.71
N LEU A 63 -12.94 4.59 -5.72
CA LEU A 63 -12.47 3.33 -5.12
C LEU A 63 -11.72 3.55 -3.80
N LYS A 64 -11.65 4.80 -3.31
CA LYS A 64 -11.02 5.14 -2.02
C LYS A 64 -11.94 4.88 -0.82
N GLU A 65 -13.22 4.66 -1.08
CA GLU A 65 -14.18 4.27 -0.04
C GLU A 65 -14.26 2.74 0.03
N PRO A 66 -14.39 2.15 1.23
CA PRO A 66 -14.71 0.74 1.33
C PRO A 66 -16.01 0.49 0.57
N LEU A 67 -16.04 -0.56 -0.25
CA LEU A 67 -17.29 -1.08 -0.80
C LEU A 67 -18.10 -1.66 0.37
N GLN A 68 -18.87 -0.76 1.00
CA GLN A 68 -19.87 -0.92 2.06
C GLN A 68 -19.38 -1.43 3.43
#